data_AF-A0A160THZ2-F1
#
_entry.id   AF-A0A160THZ2-F1
#
_cell.length_a   1.000
_cell.length_b   1.000
_cell.length_c   1.000
_cell.angle_alpha   90.00
_cell.angle_beta   90.00
_cell.angle_gamma   90.00
#
_symmetry.space_group_name_H-M   'P 1'
#
loop_
_entity.id
_entity.type
_entity.pdbx_description
1 polymer ?
#
loop_
_entity_poly.entity_id
_entity_poly.type
_entity_poly.pdbx_seq_one_letter_code
_entity_poly.pdbx_strand_id
1 'polypeptide(L)' 'MTRDGLVSAGISKPVAACMASRMVDRLSILQLRRLAGLGKAQQSHDLDQLLHRVRSLRDPEIVGVTASSAALCATGLAH' A
#
# COMPACT_ATOMS: atom_id res chain seq x y z
N MET A 1 -6.77 -1.97 1.25
CA MET A 1 -6.01 -2.90 0.38
C MET A 1 -5.44 -3.98 1.29
N THR A 2 -5.57 -5.26 0.94
CA THR A 2 -5.11 -6.37 1.80
C THR A 2 -3.69 -6.77 1.45
N ARG A 3 -3.04 -7.53 2.34
CA ARG A 3 -1.75 -8.18 2.06
C ARG A 3 -1.76 -8.89 0.70
N ASP A 4 -2.82 -9.63 0.38
CA ASP A 4 -2.89 -10.36 -0.89
C ASP A 4 -3.02 -9.42 -2.10
N GLY A 5 -3.66 -8.25 -1.94
CA GLY A 5 -3.66 -7.22 -2.97
C GLY A 5 -2.26 -6.62 -3.24
N LEU A 6 -1.45 -6.46 -2.19
CA LEU A 6 -0.04 -6.05 -2.31
C LEU A 6 0.81 -7.16 -2.96
N VAL A 7 0.57 -8.42 -2.62
CA VAL A 7 1.29 -9.55 -3.22
C VAL A 7 0.95 -9.69 -4.71
N SER A 8 -0.33 -9.59 -5.06
CA SER A 8 -0.78 -9.50 -6.45
C SER A 8 -0.28 -8.24 -7.16
N ALA A 9 0.21 -7.24 -6.41
CA ALA A 9 0.83 -6.03 -6.93
C ALA A 9 2.36 -6.18 -7.19
N GLY A 10 2.92 -7.39 -7.03
CA GLY A 10 4.36 -7.66 -7.18
C GLY A 10 5.18 -7.48 -5.90
N ILE A 11 4.54 -7.16 -4.77
CA ILE A 11 5.25 -6.94 -3.50
C ILE A 11 5.47 -8.27 -2.78
N SER A 12 6.69 -8.53 -2.33
CA SER A 12 7.00 -9.77 -1.61
C SER A 12 6.12 -9.93 -0.36
N LYS A 13 5.75 -11.18 -0.04
CA LYS A 13 4.88 -11.53 1.09
C LYS A 13 5.26 -10.85 2.43
N PRO A 14 6.54 -10.81 2.88
CA PRO A 14 6.90 -10.16 4.13
C PRO A 14 6.74 -8.63 4.08
N VAL A 15 7.16 -7.99 2.98
CA VAL A 15 7.01 -6.54 2.80
C VAL A 15 5.53 -6.16 2.73
N ALA A 16 4.72 -6.95 2.01
CA ALA A 16 3.27 -6.76 1.93
C ALA A 16 2.58 -6.85 3.30
N ALA A 17 3.04 -7.75 4.19
CA ALA A 17 2.49 -7.86 5.54
C ALA A 17 2.83 -6.63 6.39
N CYS A 18 4.09 -6.21 6.41
CA CYS A 18 4.55 -5.02 7.11
C CYS A 18 3.80 -3.76 6.62
N MET A 19 3.69 -3.58 5.30
CA MET A 19 2.95 -2.46 4.71
C MET A 19 1.49 -2.47 5.13
N ALA A 20 0.83 -3.63 5.08
CA ALA A 20 -0.57 -3.76 5.47
C ALA A 20 -0.81 -3.36 6.94
N SER A 21 0.06 -3.80 7.86
CA SER A 21 -0.03 -3.44 9.28
C SER A 21 0.08 -1.93 9.46
N ARG A 22 1.15 -1.32 8.92
CA ARG A 22 1.39 0.13 9.06
C ARG A 22 0.25 0.97 8.47
N MET A 23 -0.34 0.54 7.37
CA MET A 23 -1.48 1.23 6.77
C MET A 23 -2.73 1.15 7.65
N VAL A 24 -3.00 0.01 8.29
CA VAL A 24 -4.12 -0.15 9.23
C VAL A 24 -3.92 0.72 10.47
N ASP A 25 -2.68 0.86 10.94
CA ASP A 25 -2.34 1.65 12.14
C ASP A 25 -2.42 3.16 11.90
N ARG A 26 -2.26 3.61 10.65
CA ARG A 26 -2.12 5.03 10.31
C ARG A 26 -3.27 5.63 9.54
N LEU A 27 -4.01 4.83 8.77
CA LEU A 27 -5.11 5.33 7.94
C LEU A 27 -6.47 5.10 8.59
N SER A 28 -7.37 6.05 8.39
CA SER A 28 -8.77 5.87 8.76
C SER A 28 -9.44 4.75 7.96
N ILE A 29 -10.52 4.18 8.50
CA ILE A 29 -11.32 3.17 7.80
C ILE A 29 -11.80 3.67 6.43
N LEU A 30 -12.14 4.95 6.32
CA LEU A 30 -12.57 5.55 5.05
C LEU A 30 -11.43 5.54 4.01
N GLN A 31 -10.21 5.91 4.43
CA GLN A 31 -9.04 5.89 3.57
C GLN A 31 -8.64 4.46 3.18
N LEU A 32 -8.71 3.51 4.12
CA LEU A 32 -8.47 2.09 3.84
C LEU A 32 -9.46 1.53 2.81
N ARG A 33 -10.72 1.96 2.84
CA ARG A 33 -11.75 1.60 1.85
C ARG A 33 -11.44 2.19 0.48
N ARG A 34 -11.05 3.46 0.39
CA ARG A 34 -10.62 4.11 -0.88
C ARG A 34 -9.42 3.38 -1.49
N LEU A 35 -8.41 3.11 -0.67
CA LEU A 35 -7.21 2.37 -1.07
C LEU A 35 -7.54 0.91 -1.46
N ALA A 36 -8.48 0.25 -0.78
CA ALA A 36 -8.96 -1.07 -1.17
C ALA A 36 -9.70 -1.05 -2.52
N GLY A 37 -10.44 0.02 -2.81
CA GLY A 37 -11.09 0.23 -4.10
C GLY A 37 -10.09 0.26 -5.26
N LEU A 38 -8.94 0.93 -5.07
CA LEU A 38 -7.85 0.88 -6.05
C LEU A 38 -7.31 -0.53 -6.27
N GLY A 39 -7.00 -1.26 -5.18
CA GLY A 39 -6.40 -2.59 -5.28
C GLY A 39 -7.32 -3.66 -5.87
N LYS A 40 -8.65 -3.52 -5.70
CA LYS A 40 -9.63 -4.40 -6.35
C LYS A 40 -9.77 -4.15 -7.85
N ALA A 41 -9.48 -2.94 -8.30
CA ALA A 41 -9.62 -2.56 -9.69
C ALA A 41 -8.49 -3.09 -10.58
N GLN A 42 -7.36 -3.57 -10.02
CA GLN A 42 -6.27 -4.02 -10.89
C GLN A 42 -5.11 -4.77 -10.23
N GLN A 43 -4.47 -5.60 -11.07
CA GLN A 43 -3.11 -6.11 -10.88
C GLN A 43 -2.11 -5.00 -11.25
N SER A 44 -1.35 -4.51 -10.27
CA SER A 44 -0.12 -3.75 -10.57
C SER A 44 1.01 -4.77 -10.64
N HIS A 45 2.03 -4.57 -11.47
CA HIS A 45 3.10 -5.58 -11.57
C HIS A 45 4.28 -5.28 -10.64
N ASP A 46 4.42 -4.03 -10.19
CA ASP A 46 5.55 -3.55 -9.39
C ASP A 46 5.16 -2.36 -8.49
N LEU A 47 6.04 -2.06 -7.52
CA LEU A 47 5.85 -1.00 -6.51
C LEU A 47 5.66 0.41 -7.11
N ASP A 48 6.38 0.74 -8.18
CA ASP A 48 6.25 2.06 -8.83
C ASP A 48 4.87 2.29 -9.42
N GLN A 49 4.31 1.29 -10.10
CA GLN A 49 2.95 1.35 -10.63
C GLN A 49 1.91 1.47 -9.52
N LEU A 50 2.12 0.75 -8.41
CA LEU A 50 1.27 0.88 -7.23
C LEU A 50 1.29 2.33 -6.72
N LEU A 51 2.48 2.91 -6.50
CA LEU A 51 2.60 4.29 -6.00
C LEU A 51 2.03 5.31 -6.97
N HIS A 52 2.24 5.14 -8.28
CA HIS A 52 1.67 6.01 -9.29
C HIS A 52 0.13 6.04 -9.20
N ARG A 53 -0.50 4.89 -8.95
CA ARG A 53 -1.96 4.82 -8.77
C ARG A 53 -2.45 5.30 -7.43
N VAL A 54 -1.73 5.03 -6.36
CA VAL A 54 -2.06 5.59 -5.06
C VAL A 54 -2.09 7.12 -5.14
N ARG A 55 -1.20 7.75 -5.91
CA ARG A 55 -1.23 9.19 -6.20
C ARG A 55 -2.50 9.65 -6.93
N SER A 56 -3.16 8.80 -7.72
CA SER A 56 -4.40 9.15 -8.42
C SER A 56 -5.59 9.31 -7.48
N LEU A 57 -5.52 8.83 -6.23
CA LEU A 57 -6.55 9.08 -5.21
C LEU A 57 -6.58 10.54 -4.74
N ARG A 58 -5.52 11.32 -5.01
CA ARG A 58 -5.39 12.73 -4.57
C ARG A 58 -5.62 12.92 -3.06
N ASP A 59 -5.27 11.89 -2.28
CA ASP A 59 -5.37 11.88 -0.82
C ASP A 59 -3.94 11.86 -0.26
N PRO A 60 -3.42 12.99 0.25
CA PRO A 60 -2.01 13.13 0.60
C PRO A 60 -1.59 12.21 1.74
N GLU A 61 -2.51 11.89 2.66
CA GLU A 61 -2.24 10.98 3.76
C GLU A 61 -2.13 9.53 3.25
N ILE A 62 -3.04 9.10 2.37
CA ILE A 62 -2.92 7.79 1.72
C ILE A 62 -1.58 7.67 0.98
N VAL A 63 -1.22 8.67 0.17
CA VAL A 63 0.05 8.67 -0.58
C VAL A 63 1.25 8.60 0.35
N GLY A 64 1.28 9.47 1.38
CA GLY A 64 2.38 9.55 2.33
C GLY A 64 2.56 8.27 3.13
N VAL A 65 1.47 7.72 3.67
CA VAL A 65 1.52 6.48 4.46
C VAL A 65 1.91 5.29 3.59
N THR A 66 1.34 5.14 2.39
CA THR A 66 1.70 4.02 1.51
C THR A 66 3.15 4.12 1.04
N ALA A 67 3.63 5.30 0.64
CA ALA A 67 5.01 5.49 0.21
C ALA A 67 6.02 5.27 1.34
N SER A 68 5.77 5.84 2.52
CA SER A 68 6.65 5.66 3.68
C SER A 68 6.64 4.21 4.18
N SER A 69 5.49 3.54 4.18
CA SER A 69 5.40 2.12 4.54
C SER A 69 6.14 1.25 3.53
N ALA A 70 6.03 1.52 2.23
CA ALA A 70 6.78 0.83 1.21
C ALA A 70 8.29 0.97 1.43
N ALA A 71 8.77 2.19 1.63
CA ALA A 71 10.19 2.47 1.88
C ALA A 71 10.69 1.72 3.13
N LEU A 72 10.04 1.90 4.28
CA LEU A 72 10.48 1.32 5.55
C LEU A 72 10.43 -0.22 5.55
N CYS A 73 9.38 -0.81 4.99
CA CYS A 73 9.22 -2.26 4.96
C CYS A 73 10.15 -2.92 3.92
N ALA A 74 10.39 -2.28 2.77
CA ALA A 74 11.29 -2.81 1.75
C ALA A 74 12.76 -2.79 2.19
N THR A 75 13.15 -1.81 3.01
CA THR A 75 14.52 -1.71 3.56
C THR A 75 14.71 -2.49 4.87
N GLY A 76 13.65 -3.09 5.43
CA GLY A 76 13.70 -3.77 6.73
C GLY A 76 13.86 -2.84 7.94
N LEU A 77 13.59 -1.54 7.77
CA LEU A 77 13.60 -0.55 8.86
C LEU A 77 12.29 -0.55 9.67
N ALA A 78 11.30 -1.30 9.21
CA ALA A 78 10.08 -1.60 9.94
C ALA A 78 9.79 -3.11 9.86
N HIS A 79 9.34 -3.68 10.98
CA HIS A 79 9.00 -5.09 11.16
C HIS A 79 7.66 -5.20 11.89
#